data_AF-A0A5E4LRT6-F1
#
_entry.id   AF-A0A5E4LRT6-F1
#
_cell.length_a   1.000
_cell.length_b   1.000
_cell.length_c   1.000
_cell.angle_alpha   90.00
_cell.angle_beta   90.00
_cell.angle_gamma   90.00
#
_symmetry.space_group_name_H-M   'P 1'
#
loop_
_entity.id
_entity.type
_entity.pdbx_description
1 polymer ?
#
loop_
_entity_poly.entity_id
_entity_poly.type
_entity_poly.pdbx_seq_one_letter_code
_entity_poly.pdbx_strand_id
1 'polypeptide(L)'
;MKFMKKIIIPGIATGILMLIFGMIFSMAFGALFPSVNAEYQSVLFRPWTDPLMMLFFAYPFVLGMILAWVWNHVKVLFKEKDFIRRGLRFGVTAWVVFTIPGMFVSYTTFPISLLMVLSWTLSGLVYTLCAGLVLAKLNN
;
A
#
# COMPACT_ATOMS: atom_id res chain seq x y z
N MET A 1 -4.67 -17.13 20.49
CA MET A 1 -4.34 -15.75 20.93
C MET A 1 -3.14 -15.10 20.20
N LYS A 2 -2.04 -15.81 19.89
CA LYS A 2 -0.86 -15.25 19.19
C LYS A 2 -1.16 -14.72 17.78
N PHE A 3 -1.96 -15.45 16.98
CA PHE A 3 -2.35 -15.04 15.62
C PHE A 3 -3.11 -13.70 15.60
N MET A 4 -4.12 -13.56 16.47
CA MET A 4 -4.93 -12.35 16.57
C MET A 4 -4.10 -11.11 16.94
N LYS A 5 -3.19 -11.23 17.93
CA LYS A 5 -2.35 -10.12 18.39
C LYS A 5 -1.22 -9.76 17.42
N LYS A 6 -0.76 -10.71 16.59
CA LYS A 6 0.40 -10.51 15.71
C LYS A 6 0.05 -10.24 14.25
N ILE A 7 -1.14 -10.65 13.79
CA ILE A 7 -1.54 -10.56 12.39
C ILE A 7 -2.83 -9.76 12.27
N ILE A 8 -3.92 -10.18 12.92
CA ILE A 8 -5.23 -9.52 12.76
C ILE A 8 -5.19 -8.05 13.17
N ILE A 9 -4.83 -7.76 14.43
CA ILE A 9 -4.84 -6.38 14.94
C ILE A 9 -3.82 -5.49 14.19
N PRO A 10 -2.55 -5.89 14.04
CA PRO A 10 -1.59 -5.07 13.30
C PRO A 10 -1.93 -4.93 11.82
N GLY A 11 -2.51 -5.97 11.20
CA GLY A 11 -2.91 -5.96 9.81
C GLY A 11 -4.10 -5.04 9.52
N ILE A 12 -5.13 -5.06 10.37
CA ILE A 12 -6.25 -4.11 10.28
C ILE A 12 -5.75 -2.68 10.51
N ALA A 13 -4.95 -2.44 11.56
CA ALA A 13 -4.39 -1.11 11.84
C ALA A 13 -3.55 -0.58 10.65
N THR A 14 -2.76 -1.48 10.04
CA THR A 14 -2.01 -1.19 8.83
C THR A 14 -2.95 -0.84 7.67
N GLY A 15 -3.97 -1.65 7.42
CA GLY A 15 -4.94 -1.42 6.34
C GLY A 15 -5.70 -0.11 6.46
N ILE A 16 -6.12 0.28 7.67
CA ILE A 16 -6.75 1.58 7.94
C ILE A 16 -5.82 2.72 7.53
N LEU A 17 -4.57 2.68 7.96
CA LEU A 17 -3.61 3.74 7.64
C LEU A 17 -3.27 3.77 6.15
N MET A 18 -3.09 2.60 5.52
CA MET A 18 -2.88 2.52 4.08
C MET A 18 -4.05 3.10 3.29
N LEU A 19 -5.29 2.85 3.72
CA LEU A 19 -6.48 3.43 3.10
C LEU A 19 -6.49 4.96 3.26
N ILE A 20 -6.31 5.48 4.48
CA ILE A 20 -6.31 6.92 4.75
C ILE A 20 -5.22 7.63 3.94
N PHE A 21 -3.97 7.18 4.04
CA PHE A 21 -2.86 7.80 3.31
C PHE A 21 -2.96 7.61 1.80
N GLY A 22 -3.48 6.47 1.34
CA GLY A 22 -3.74 6.22 -0.07
C GLY A 22 -4.78 7.19 -0.64
N MET A 23 -5.88 7.44 0.08
CA MET A 23 -6.90 8.41 -0.32
C MET A 23 -6.35 9.83 -0.33
N ILE A 24 -5.65 10.24 0.74
CA ILE A 24 -5.02 11.58 0.82
C ILE A 24 -4.04 11.78 -0.33
N PHE A 25 -3.16 10.80 -0.59
CA PHE A 25 -2.21 10.88 -1.68
C PHE A 25 -2.91 10.95 -3.04
N SER A 26 -3.92 10.10 -3.28
CA SER A 26 -4.69 10.11 -4.53
C SER A 26 -5.37 11.46 -4.77
N MET A 27 -5.96 12.06 -3.73
CA MET A 27 -6.59 13.37 -3.82
C MET A 27 -5.56 14.48 -4.13
N ALA A 28 -4.44 14.48 -3.41
CA ALA A 28 -3.37 15.47 -3.62
C ALA A 28 -2.74 15.33 -5.01
N PHE A 29 -2.43 14.11 -5.44
CA PHE A 29 -1.84 13.84 -6.75
C PHE A 29 -2.80 14.21 -7.88
N GLY A 30 -4.08 13.84 -7.76
CA GLY A 30 -5.10 14.19 -8.75
C GLY A 30 -5.36 15.70 -8.85
N ALA A 31 -5.23 16.44 -7.75
CA ALA A 31 -5.32 17.90 -7.76
C ALA A 31 -4.12 18.55 -8.49
N LEU A 32 -2.92 18.00 -8.32
CA LEU A 32 -1.69 18.47 -9.00
C LEU A 32 -1.63 18.04 -10.47
N PHE A 33 -2.19 16.88 -10.79
CA PHE A 33 -2.16 16.28 -12.12
C PHE A 33 -3.58 15.86 -12.57
N PRO A 34 -4.41 16.81 -13.03
CA PRO A 34 -5.80 16.53 -13.43
C PRO A 34 -5.94 15.48 -14.53
N SER A 35 -4.91 15.29 -15.36
CA SER A 35 -4.87 14.24 -16.39
C SER A 35 -4.99 12.83 -15.80
N VAL A 36 -4.46 12.59 -14.60
CA VAL A 36 -4.61 11.31 -13.90
C VAL A 36 -6.07 11.07 -13.51
N ASN A 37 -6.76 12.11 -13.03
CA ASN A 37 -8.18 12.02 -12.72
C ASN A 37 -9.03 11.76 -13.97
N ALA A 38 -8.72 12.43 -15.09
CA ALA A 38 -9.39 12.19 -16.36
C ALA A 38 -9.21 10.74 -16.84
N GLU A 39 -8.01 10.17 -16.65
CA GLU A 39 -7.73 8.78 -17.00
C GLU A 39 -8.52 7.78 -16.12
N TYR A 40 -8.72 8.07 -14.83
CA TYR A 40 -9.62 7.26 -13.97
C TYR A 40 -11.09 7.29 -14.41
N GLN A 41 -11.52 8.28 -15.20
CA GLN A 41 -12.87 8.34 -15.78
C GLN A 41 -12.97 7.65 -17.15
N SER A 42 -11.87 7.08 -17.65
CA SER A 42 -11.87 6.33 -18.90
C SER A 42 -12.56 4.97 -18.75
N VAL A 43 -12.81 4.31 -19.88
CA VAL A 43 -13.36 2.95 -19.95
C VAL A 43 -12.46 1.87 -19.35
N LEU A 44 -11.22 2.22 -18.98
CA LEU A 44 -10.25 1.29 -18.40
C LEU A 44 -10.57 0.94 -16.95
N PHE A 45 -11.29 1.81 -16.24
CA PHE A 45 -11.60 1.64 -14.83
C PHE A 45 -13.09 1.39 -14.63
N ARG A 46 -13.42 0.58 -13.61
CA ARG A 46 -14.81 0.40 -13.20
C ARG A 46 -15.32 1.71 -12.58
N PRO A 47 -16.55 2.14 -12.92
CA PRO A 47 -17.13 3.32 -12.30
C PRO A 47 -17.44 3.04 -10.82
N TRP A 48 -17.55 4.10 -10.03
CA TRP A 48 -17.92 3.99 -8.61
C TRP A 48 -19.32 3.44 -8.37
N THR A 49 -20.19 3.54 -9.38
CA THR A 49 -21.54 2.97 -9.36
C THR A 49 -21.54 1.44 -9.50
N ASP A 50 -20.44 0.83 -9.92
CA ASP A 50 -20.29 -0.62 -9.97
C ASP A 50 -20.04 -1.17 -8.55
N PRO A 51 -20.95 -2.02 -8.00
CA PRO A 51 -20.78 -2.58 -6.67
C PRO A 51 -19.46 -3.35 -6.49
N LEU A 52 -18.92 -3.95 -7.56
CA LEU A 52 -17.66 -4.67 -7.48
C LEU A 52 -16.47 -3.74 -7.25
N MET A 53 -16.55 -2.48 -7.73
CA MET A 53 -15.51 -1.48 -7.48
C MET A 53 -15.36 -1.19 -5.98
N MET A 54 -16.40 -1.39 -5.17
CA MET A 54 -16.33 -1.20 -3.72
C MET A 54 -15.34 -2.15 -3.04
N LEU A 55 -15.08 -3.34 -3.61
CA LEU A 55 -14.07 -4.26 -3.08
C LEU A 55 -12.65 -3.71 -3.16
N PHE A 56 -12.40 -2.71 -4.01
CA PHE A 56 -11.12 -1.99 -4.04
C PHE A 56 -10.77 -1.40 -2.66
N PHE A 57 -11.76 -0.93 -1.90
CA PHE A 57 -11.51 -0.38 -0.57
C PHE A 57 -11.21 -1.45 0.49
N ALA A 58 -11.46 -2.73 0.19
CA ALA A 58 -11.05 -3.84 1.05
C ALA A 58 -9.57 -4.24 0.83
N TYR A 59 -9.00 -3.93 -0.33
CA TYR A 59 -7.61 -4.30 -0.68
C TYR A 59 -6.56 -3.84 0.36
N PRO A 60 -6.59 -2.60 0.90
CA PRO A 60 -5.62 -2.16 1.90
C PRO A 60 -5.60 -3.06 3.15
N PHE A 61 -6.75 -3.61 3.54
CA PHE A 61 -6.85 -4.52 4.67
C PHE A 61 -6.27 -5.90 4.35
N VAL A 62 -6.52 -6.41 3.14
CA VAL A 62 -5.91 -7.67 2.66
C VAL A 62 -4.39 -7.52 2.64
N LEU A 63 -3.88 -6.44 2.05
CA LEU A 63 -2.45 -6.18 2.01
C LEU A 63 -1.86 -5.95 3.41
N GLY A 64 -2.55 -5.20 4.28
CA GLY A 64 -2.12 -5.00 5.66
C GLY A 64 -1.98 -6.30 6.44
N MET A 65 -2.93 -7.24 6.27
CA MET A 65 -2.87 -8.58 6.84
C MET A 65 -1.69 -9.39 6.31
N ILE A 66 -1.45 -9.36 5.00
CA ILE A 66 -0.29 -10.01 4.37
C ILE A 66 1.02 -9.42 4.91
N LEU A 67 1.15 -8.10 4.96
CA LEU A 67 2.35 -7.44 5.47
C LEU A 67 2.59 -7.74 6.95
N ALA A 68 1.54 -7.80 7.78
CA ALA A 68 1.65 -8.22 9.17
C ALA A 68 2.13 -9.67 9.30
N TRP A 69 1.64 -10.57 8.44
CA TRP A 69 2.11 -11.94 8.38
C TRP A 69 3.59 -12.01 7.94
N VAL A 70 3.97 -11.31 6.87
CA VAL A 70 5.36 -11.25 6.38
C VAL A 70 6.27 -10.72 7.47
N TRP A 71 5.91 -9.60 8.10
CA TRP A 71 6.67 -8.98 9.19
C TRP A 71 7.01 -9.97 10.30
N ASN A 72 6.06 -10.82 10.72
CA ASN A 72 6.32 -11.81 11.77
C ASN A 72 7.43 -12.82 11.41
N HIS A 73 7.64 -13.08 10.12
CA HIS A 73 8.65 -14.02 9.65
C HIS A 73 9.99 -13.34 9.39
N VAL A 74 9.98 -12.09 8.94
CA VAL A 74 11.21 -11.40 8.50
C VAL A 74 11.73 -10.35 9.48
N LYS A 75 10.98 -9.98 10.53
CA LYS A 75 11.35 -8.87 11.43
C LYS A 75 12.70 -9.02 12.11
N VAL A 76 13.20 -10.25 12.27
CA VAL A 76 14.52 -10.56 12.84
C VAL A 76 15.68 -10.15 11.93
N LEU A 77 15.42 -9.93 10.63
CA LEU A 77 16.41 -9.46 9.66
C LEU A 77 16.70 -7.95 9.81
N PHE A 78 15.79 -7.20 10.44
CA PHE A 78 15.89 -5.75 10.67
C PHE A 78 16.48 -5.51 12.06
N LYS A 79 17.81 -5.31 12.13
CA LYS A 79 18.61 -5.29 13.38
C LYS A 79 18.69 -3.92 14.05
N GLU A 80 18.02 -2.90 13.51
CA GLU A 80 18.11 -1.55 14.06
C GLU A 80 17.49 -1.50 15.45
N LYS A 81 18.06 -0.71 16.37
CA LYS A 81 17.56 -0.65 17.76
C LYS A 81 16.24 0.12 17.88
N ASP A 82 16.06 1.12 17.03
CA ASP A 82 14.88 1.99 17.01
C ASP A 82 13.83 1.48 16.00
N PHE A 83 12.56 1.57 16.38
CA PHE A 83 11.45 1.06 15.60
C PHE A 83 11.21 1.87 14.31
N ILE A 84 11.54 3.17 14.30
CA ILE A 84 11.37 4.01 13.10
C ILE A 84 12.30 3.50 12.01
N ARG A 85 13.59 3.34 12.30
CA ARG A 85 14.55 2.84 11.31
C ARG A 85 14.22 1.43 10.81
N ARG A 86 13.80 0.52 11.70
CA ARG A 86 13.33 -0.83 11.31
C ARG A 86 12.12 -0.74 10.38
N GLY A 87 11.12 0.05 10.78
CA GLY A 87 9.89 0.22 10.04
C GLY A 87 10.10 0.82 8.65
N LEU A 88 10.93 1.86 8.55
CA LEU A 88 11.28 2.46 7.25
C LEU A 88 12.02 1.48 6.35
N ARG A 89 13.00 0.73 6.89
CA ARG A 89 13.71 -0.30 6.10
C ARG A 89 12.76 -1.38 5.59
N PHE A 90 11.89 -1.89 6.46
CA PHE A 90 10.88 -2.86 6.02
C PHE A 90 9.90 -2.27 5.00
N GLY A 91 9.45 -1.03 5.19
CA GLY A 91 8.56 -0.35 4.26
C GLY A 91 9.18 -0.20 2.87
N VAL A 92 10.44 0.25 2.78
CA VAL A 92 11.17 0.30 1.50
C VAL A 92 11.33 -1.08 0.89
N THR A 93 11.70 -2.09 1.67
CA THR A 93 11.79 -3.47 1.17
C THR A 93 10.45 -3.95 0.63
N ALA A 94 9.35 -3.71 1.34
CA ALA A 94 8.01 -4.06 0.91
C ALA A 94 7.60 -3.32 -0.36
N TRP A 95 7.92 -2.04 -0.49
CA TRP A 95 7.70 -1.27 -1.71
C TRP A 95 8.44 -1.88 -2.91
N VAL A 96 9.73 -2.18 -2.76
CA VAL A 96 10.53 -2.80 -3.83
C VAL A 96 9.98 -4.17 -4.21
N VAL A 97 9.57 -4.99 -3.25
CA VAL A 97 9.14 -6.36 -3.50
C VAL A 97 7.71 -6.45 -4.03
N PHE A 98 6.78 -5.67 -3.48
CA PHE A 98 5.36 -5.77 -3.81
C PHE A 98 4.91 -4.72 -4.84
N THR A 99 5.41 -3.48 -4.75
CA THR A 99 4.93 -2.40 -5.61
C THR A 99 5.65 -2.40 -6.95
N ILE A 100 6.99 -2.40 -6.97
CA ILE A 100 7.75 -2.23 -8.22
C ILE A 100 7.42 -3.30 -9.27
N PRO A 101 7.38 -4.62 -8.94
CA PRO A 101 6.99 -5.64 -9.90
C PRO A 101 5.54 -5.46 -10.39
N GLY A 102 4.61 -5.13 -9.47
CA GLY A 102 3.21 -4.90 -9.83
C GLY A 102 3.04 -3.73 -10.80
N MET A 103 3.76 -2.63 -10.57
CA MET A 103 3.72 -1.44 -11.42
C MET A 103 4.40 -1.67 -12.77
N PHE A 104 5.49 -2.44 -12.78
CA PHE A 104 6.14 -2.87 -14.01
C PHE A 104 5.17 -3.67 -14.88
N VAL A 105 4.52 -4.69 -14.30
CA VAL A 105 3.50 -5.48 -15.02
C VAL A 105 2.41 -4.54 -15.53
N SER A 106 1.84 -3.69 -14.67
CA SER A 106 0.76 -2.78 -15.07
C SER A 106 1.12 -1.88 -16.25
N TYR A 107 2.32 -1.29 -16.27
CA TYR A 107 2.77 -0.45 -17.37
C TYR A 107 2.96 -1.21 -18.68
N THR A 108 3.41 -2.46 -18.59
CA THR A 108 3.67 -3.31 -19.76
C THR A 108 2.41 -3.97 -20.34
N THR A 109 1.34 -4.12 -19.54
CA THR A 109 0.15 -4.87 -19.96
C THR A 109 -1.10 -4.01 -20.15
N PHE A 110 -1.27 -2.92 -19.39
CA PHE A 110 -2.44 -2.07 -19.51
C PHE A 110 -2.12 -0.82 -20.33
N PRO A 111 -3.08 -0.32 -21.13
CA PRO A 111 -2.93 0.93 -21.88
C PRO A 111 -3.14 2.15 -20.96
N ILE A 112 -2.36 2.23 -19.88
CA ILE A 112 -2.38 3.32 -18.90
C ILE A 112 -1.16 4.22 -19.08
N SER A 113 -1.30 5.49 -18.70
CA SER A 113 -0.21 6.45 -18.82
C SER A 113 0.93 6.14 -17.86
N LEU A 114 2.15 6.52 -18.24
CA LEU A 114 3.31 6.44 -17.34
C LEU A 114 3.06 7.26 -16.06
N LEU A 115 2.37 8.39 -16.17
CA LEU A 115 2.06 9.25 -15.03
C LEU A 115 1.13 8.55 -14.02
N MET A 116 0.13 7.80 -14.50
CA MET A 116 -0.72 6.96 -13.65
C MET A 116 0.11 5.93 -12.90
N VAL A 117 0.99 5.20 -13.59
CA VAL A 117 1.88 4.20 -12.98
C VAL A 117 2.80 4.82 -11.95
N LEU A 118 3.38 5.99 -12.23
CA LEU A 118 4.21 6.73 -11.27
C LEU A 118 3.39 7.16 -10.05
N SER A 119 2.14 7.60 -10.24
CA SER A 119 1.26 7.97 -9.12
C SER A 119 1.02 6.79 -8.17
N TRP A 120 0.77 5.59 -8.71
CA TRP A 120 0.57 4.37 -7.93
C TRP A 120 1.86 3.87 -7.30
N THR A 121 2.98 4.00 -8.01
CA THR A 121 4.30 3.63 -7.50
C THR A 121 4.68 4.48 -6.30
N LEU A 122 4.47 5.80 -6.38
CA LEU A 122 4.75 6.74 -5.29
C LEU A 122 3.77 6.57 -4.13
N SER A 123 2.48 6.39 -4.41
CA SER A 123 1.48 6.01 -3.39
C SER A 123 1.94 4.76 -2.66
N GLY A 124 2.42 3.77 -3.43
CA GLY A 124 3.12 2.57 -3.01
C GLY A 124 4.08 2.76 -1.87
N LEU A 125 5.03 3.66 -2.11
CA LEU A 125 6.08 3.96 -1.15
C LEU A 125 5.48 4.55 0.13
N VAL A 126 4.57 5.52 0.00
CA VAL A 126 3.96 6.17 1.17
C VAL A 126 3.26 5.15 2.06
N TYR A 127 2.36 4.33 1.51
CA TYR A 127 1.57 3.42 2.34
C TYR A 127 2.40 2.25 2.90
N THR A 128 3.44 1.78 2.19
CA THR A 128 4.33 0.71 2.70
C THR A 128 5.26 1.22 3.79
N LEU A 129 5.72 2.48 3.72
CA LEU A 129 6.44 3.13 4.82
C LEU A 129 5.55 3.26 6.06
N CYS A 130 4.30 3.73 5.90
CA CYS A 130 3.33 3.77 6.99
C CYS A 130 3.09 2.38 7.59
N ALA A 131 2.91 1.35 6.75
CA ALA A 131 2.76 -0.03 7.18
C ALA A 131 3.96 -0.51 8.02
N GLY A 132 5.18 -0.27 7.53
CA GLY A 132 6.39 -0.67 8.24
C GLY A 132 6.53 -0.02 9.61
N LEU A 133 6.23 1.28 9.73
CA LEU A 133 6.23 1.99 11.01
C LEU A 133 5.22 1.40 12.02
N VAL A 134 4.01 1.11 11.54
CA VAL A 134 2.94 0.53 12.36
C VAL A 134 3.30 -0.86 12.84
N LEU A 135 3.78 -1.72 11.94
CA LEU A 135 4.16 -3.09 12.26
C LEU A 135 5.36 -3.16 13.19
N ALA A 136 6.39 -2.32 12.97
CA ALA A 136 7.54 -2.22 13.86
C ALA A 136 7.16 -1.74 15.26
N LYS A 137 6.18 -0.84 15.38
CA LYS A 137 5.69 -0.32 16.66
C LYS A 137 4.79 -1.32 17.41
N LEU A 138 3.84 -1.94 16.72
CA LEU A 138 2.81 -2.78 17.33
C LEU A 138 3.24 -4.24 17.52
N ASN A 139 4.21 -4.71 16.73
CA ASN A 139 4.62 -6.10 16.70
C ASN A 139 6.14 -6.24 16.67
N ASN A 140 6.79 -5.61 17.66
CA ASN A 140 8.23 -5.72 17.85
C ASN A 140 8.67 -7.17 18.08
#